data_AF-A0A444U6V0-F1
#
_entry.id   AF-A0A444U6V0-F1
#
_cell.length_a   1.000
_cell.length_b   1.000
_cell.length_c   1.000
_cell.angle_alpha   90.00
_cell.angle_beta   90.00
_cell.angle_gamma   90.00
#
_symmetry.space_group_name_H-M   'P 1'
#
loop_
_entity.id
_entity.type
_entity.pdbx_description
1 polymer ?
#
loop_
_entity_poly.entity_id
_entity_poly.type
_entity_poly.pdbx_seq_one_letter_code
_entity_poly.pdbx_strand_id
1 'polypeptide(L)'
;MQLPNSVKHIIREHLQSLKTNLCEYFPVPDTKFNWIRNPFASLDDDIIASLTSAEQDSLVELSCDSALKQDFSRQYLTDFWLKVASEYPALYNNTVPFLMPFPTAYLCETGFSALLSAIGYVKNV
;
A
#
# COMPACT_ATOMS: atom_id res chain seq x y z
N MET A 1 -10.74 -17.28 -33.79
CA MET A 1 -11.25 -18.38 -32.95
C MET A 1 -11.75 -17.77 -31.65
N GLN A 2 -13.07 -17.77 -31.39
CA GLN A 2 -13.63 -17.22 -30.16
C GLN A 2 -13.72 -18.32 -29.09
N LEU A 3 -13.37 -18.00 -27.85
CA LEU A 3 -13.56 -18.90 -26.72
C LEU A 3 -15.05 -19.22 -26.52
N PRO A 4 -15.42 -20.50 -26.32
CA PRO A 4 -16.79 -20.89 -25.99
C PRO A 4 -17.32 -20.12 -24.76
N ASN A 5 -18.61 -19.76 -24.78
CA ASN A 5 -19.22 -18.98 -23.70
C ASN A 5 -19.16 -19.68 -22.34
N SER A 6 -19.20 -21.01 -22.32
CA SER A 6 -19.03 -21.83 -21.11
C SER A 6 -17.65 -21.63 -20.47
N VAL A 7 -16.58 -21.63 -21.29
CA VAL A 7 -15.21 -21.42 -20.81
C VAL A 7 -15.04 -19.99 -20.30
N LYS A 8 -15.61 -18.99 -20.97
CA LYS A 8 -15.59 -17.60 -20.49
C LYS A 8 -16.30 -17.44 -19.14
N HIS A 9 -17.40 -18.17 -18.93
CA HIS A 9 -18.14 -18.13 -17.68
C HIS A 9 -17.30 -18.72 -16.53
N ILE A 10 -16.70 -19.89 -16.72
CA ILE A 10 -15.82 -20.54 -15.73
C ILE A 10 -14.63 -19.63 -15.37
N ILE A 11 -13.98 -19.03 -16.37
CA ILE A 11 -12.87 -18.10 -16.13
C ILE A 11 -13.34 -16.89 -15.31
N ARG A 12 -14.52 -16.33 -15.61
CA ARG A 12 -15.05 -15.19 -14.87
C ARG A 12 -15.33 -15.55 -13.41
N GLU A 13 -15.97 -16.68 -13.14
CA GLU A 13 -16.26 -17.12 -11.78
C GLU A 13 -14.97 -17.37 -10.99
N HIS A 14 -13.98 -18.03 -11.61
CA HIS A 14 -12.69 -18.25 -10.98
C HIS A 14 -11.96 -16.93 -10.66
N LEU A 15 -11.94 -15.98 -11.59
CA LEU A 15 -11.32 -14.66 -11.37
C LEU A 15 -12.05 -13.87 -10.28
N GLN A 16 -13.38 -13.99 -10.17
CA GLN A 16 -14.15 -13.36 -9.11
C GLN A 16 -13.81 -13.97 -7.74
N SER A 17 -13.77 -15.30 -7.64
CA SER A 17 -13.37 -15.99 -6.41
C SER A 17 -11.94 -15.63 -6.02
N LEU A 18 -11.00 -15.64 -6.99
CA LEU A 18 -9.62 -15.24 -6.76
C LEU A 18 -9.52 -13.80 -6.27
N LYS A 19 -10.25 -12.86 -6.88
CA LYS A 19 -10.30 -11.47 -6.43
C LYS A 19 -10.78 -11.37 -4.98
N THR A 20 -11.86 -12.07 -4.61
CA THR A 20 -12.39 -12.05 -3.25
C THR A 20 -11.37 -12.57 -2.24
N ASN A 21 -10.74 -13.72 -2.53
CA ASN A 21 -9.70 -14.28 -1.68
C ASN A 21 -8.50 -13.33 -1.53
N LEU A 22 -8.05 -12.71 -2.63
CA LEU A 22 -6.94 -11.76 -2.60
C LEU A 22 -7.27 -10.52 -1.76
N CYS A 23 -8.51 -10.05 -1.74
CA CYS A 23 -8.91 -8.90 -0.91
C CYS A 23 -8.80 -9.17 0.60
N GLU A 24 -8.87 -10.43 1.04
CA GLU A 24 -8.65 -10.79 2.46
C GLU A 24 -7.19 -10.66 2.86
N TYR A 25 -6.26 -10.95 1.94
CA TYR A 25 -4.82 -10.86 2.18
C TYR A 25 -4.23 -9.47 1.84
N PHE A 26 -4.83 -8.78 0.88
CA PHE A 26 -4.43 -7.45 0.42
C PHE A 26 -5.64 -6.52 0.54
N PRO A 27 -5.98 -6.07 1.76
CA PRO A 27 -7.07 -5.15 1.95
C PRO A 27 -6.81 -3.86 1.16
N VAL A 28 -7.89 -3.25 0.66
CA VAL A 28 -7.81 -1.95 -0.01
C VAL A 28 -7.21 -0.96 0.99
N PRO A 29 -6.12 -0.25 0.64
CA PRO A 29 -5.52 0.72 1.54
C PRO A 29 -6.53 1.80 1.91
N ASP A 30 -6.65 2.07 3.21
CA ASP A 30 -7.49 3.14 3.72
C ASP A 30 -6.97 4.49 3.21
N THR A 31 -7.88 5.34 2.72
CA THR A 31 -7.56 6.65 2.14
C THR A 31 -6.90 7.59 3.15
N LYS A 32 -7.08 7.35 4.45
CA LYS A 32 -6.39 8.10 5.51
C LYS A 32 -4.86 8.02 5.45
N PHE A 33 -4.31 7.03 4.74
CA PHE A 33 -2.87 6.86 4.56
C PHE A 33 -2.36 7.36 3.21
N ASN A 34 -3.19 8.03 2.41
CA ASN A 34 -2.79 8.55 1.09
C ASN A 34 -1.62 9.55 1.18
N TRP A 35 -1.47 10.26 2.30
CA TRP A 35 -0.33 11.14 2.54
C TRP A 35 1.02 10.40 2.55
N ILE A 36 1.04 9.10 2.89
CA ILE A 36 2.26 8.29 2.80
C ILE A 36 2.67 8.10 1.33
N ARG A 37 1.69 7.99 0.42
CA ARG A 37 1.95 7.82 -1.02
C ARG A 37 2.33 9.14 -1.69
N ASN A 38 1.71 10.24 -1.27
CA ASN A 38 2.04 11.57 -1.75
C ASN A 38 1.79 12.60 -0.64
N PRO A 39 2.84 12.98 0.12
CA PRO A 39 2.68 13.93 1.22
C PRO A 39 2.51 15.38 0.72
N PHE A 40 2.66 15.63 -0.58
CA PHE A 40 2.47 16.94 -1.22
C PHE A 40 1.11 17.08 -1.92
N ALA A 41 0.24 16.09 -1.80
CA ALA A 41 -1.15 16.14 -2.26
C ALA A 41 -2.02 16.99 -1.31
N SER A 42 -3.24 17.30 -1.73
CA SER A 42 -4.24 17.88 -0.83
C SER A 42 -4.49 16.93 0.34
N LEU A 43 -4.38 17.47 1.56
CA LEU A 43 -4.69 16.74 2.79
C LEU A 43 -6.18 16.88 3.07
N ASP A 44 -6.90 15.76 3.04
CA ASP A 44 -8.31 15.70 3.38
C ASP A 44 -8.51 15.69 4.90
N ASP A 45 -9.67 16.14 5.38
CA ASP A 45 -9.98 16.22 6.83
C ASP A 45 -9.84 14.86 7.54
N ASP A 46 -10.18 13.75 6.86
CA ASP A 46 -10.05 12.39 7.39
C ASP A 46 -8.58 11.99 7.60
N ILE A 47 -7.67 12.48 6.75
CA ILE A 47 -6.23 12.28 6.92
C ILE A 47 -5.76 13.02 8.18
N ILE A 48 -6.12 14.29 8.29
CA ILE A 48 -5.74 15.15 9.42
C ILE A 48 -6.25 14.54 10.73
N ALA A 49 -7.51 14.11 10.77
CA ALA A 49 -8.13 13.50 11.95
C ALA A 49 -7.46 12.17 12.38
N SER A 50 -6.76 11.49 11.48
CA SER A 50 -6.05 10.25 11.78
C SER A 50 -4.67 10.44 12.41
N LEU A 51 -4.15 11.67 12.39
CA LEU A 51 -2.81 12.04 12.87
C LEU A 51 -2.88 12.74 14.21
N THR A 52 -1.83 12.61 15.02
CA THR A 52 -1.61 13.41 16.22
C THR A 52 -1.28 14.86 15.85
N SER A 53 -1.46 15.81 16.79
CA SER A 53 -1.10 17.22 16.55
C SER A 53 0.33 17.40 16.05
N ALA A 54 1.30 16.67 16.63
CA ALA A 54 2.71 16.79 16.23
C ALA A 54 2.98 16.25 14.82
N GLU A 55 2.27 15.20 14.41
CA GLU A 55 2.36 14.65 13.05
C GLU A 55 1.68 15.57 12.04
N GLN A 56 0.56 16.20 12.40
CA GLN A 56 -0.09 17.20 11.54
C GLN A 56 0.85 18.37 11.26
N ASP A 57 1.46 18.94 12.30
CA ASP A 57 2.41 20.05 12.16
C ASP A 57 3.61 19.65 11.28
N SER A 58 4.17 18.46 11.53
CA SER A 58 5.27 17.90 10.73
C SER A 58 4.87 17.69 9.26
N LEU A 59 3.66 17.19 9.02
CA LEU A 59 3.18 16.91 7.66
C LEU A 59 2.92 18.20 6.90
N VAL A 60 2.38 19.23 7.56
CA VAL A 60 2.20 20.56 6.99
C VAL A 60 3.56 21.15 6.60
N GLU A 61 4.53 21.14 7.50
CA GLU A 61 5.88 21.64 7.25
C GLU A 61 6.52 20.93 6.04
N LEU A 62 6.52 19.59 6.04
CA LEU A 62 7.05 18.80 4.93
C LEU A 62 6.31 19.10 3.62
N SER A 63 4.97 19.21 3.64
CA SER A 63 4.16 19.45 2.44
C SER A 63 4.40 20.83 1.82
N CYS A 64 4.82 21.81 2.63
CA CYS A 64 5.15 23.17 2.21
C CYS A 64 6.59 23.30 1.69
N ASP A 65 7.46 22.31 1.91
CA ASP A 65 8.83 22.35 1.41
C ASP A 65 8.89 22.06 -0.10
N SER A 66 9.13 23.13 -0.86
CA SER A 66 9.24 23.06 -2.31
C SER A 66 10.47 22.28 -2.82
N ALA A 67 11.57 22.24 -2.07
CA ALA A 67 12.77 21.48 -2.42
C ALA A 67 12.53 19.99 -2.23
N LEU A 68 11.94 19.59 -1.10
CA LEU A 68 11.53 18.21 -0.86
C LEU A 68 10.48 17.76 -1.88
N LYS A 69 9.56 18.64 -2.29
CA LYS A 69 8.58 18.35 -3.35
C LYS A 69 9.24 18.07 -4.70
N GLN A 70 10.26 18.87 -5.07
CA GLN A 70 11.01 18.64 -6.30
C GLN A 70 11.78 17.33 -6.24
N ASP A 71 12.44 17.05 -5.11
CA ASP A 71 13.19 15.82 -4.91
C ASP A 71 12.30 14.58 -4.93
N PHE A 72 11.12 14.64 -4.31
CA PHE A 72 10.11 13.57 -4.32
C PHE A 72 9.78 13.09 -5.74
N SER A 73 9.64 14.02 -6.69
CA SER A 73 9.33 13.67 -8.09
C SER A 73 10.42 12.88 -8.82
N ARG A 74 11.63 12.78 -8.23
CA ARG A 74 12.82 12.21 -8.85
C ARG A 74 13.32 10.93 -8.20
N GLN A 75 12.65 10.44 -7.16
CA GLN A 75 13.11 9.29 -6.37
C GLN A 75 11.98 8.32 -6.06
N TYR A 76 12.35 7.11 -5.65
CA TYR A 76 11.37 6.13 -5.18
C TYR A 76 10.80 6.55 -3.83
N LEU A 77 9.57 6.10 -3.55
CA LEU A 77 8.85 6.45 -2.33
C LEU A 77 9.62 6.06 -1.07
N THR A 78 10.23 4.88 -1.07
CA THR A 78 11.07 4.38 0.03
C THR A 78 12.28 5.27 0.28
N ASP A 79 12.94 5.71 -0.80
CA ASP A 79 14.16 6.53 -0.70
C ASP A 79 13.83 7.92 -0.18
N PHE A 80 12.69 8.49 -0.60
CA PHE A 80 12.19 9.74 -0.06
C PHE A 80 11.96 9.65 1.45
N TRP A 81 11.20 8.66 1.91
CA TRP A 81 10.88 8.50 3.33
C TRP A 81 12.12 8.21 4.18
N LEU A 82 13.07 7.43 3.65
CA LEU A 82 14.37 7.21 4.30
C LEU A 82 15.19 8.50 4.41
N LYS A 83 15.20 9.34 3.36
CA LYS A 83 15.91 10.62 3.34
C LYS A 83 15.38 11.57 4.42
N VAL A 84 14.07 11.66 4.58
CA VAL A 84 13.43 12.59 5.52
C VAL A 84 13.27 12.00 6.94
N ALA A 85 13.68 10.75 7.16
CA ALA A 85 13.47 10.03 8.42
C ALA A 85 14.11 10.69 9.64
N SER A 86 15.26 11.33 9.49
CA SER A 86 15.94 12.01 10.59
C SER A 86 15.25 13.32 11.00
N GLU A 87 14.62 13.99 10.03
CA GLU A 87 13.98 15.30 10.23
C GLU A 87 12.52 15.15 10.66
N TYR A 88 11.81 14.16 10.10
CA TYR A 88 10.41 13.86 10.40
C TYR A 88 10.23 12.42 10.92
N PRO A 89 10.83 12.07 12.08
CA PRO A 89 10.83 10.69 12.58
C PRO A 89 9.43 10.17 12.92
N ALA A 90 8.53 11.03 13.40
CA ALA A 90 7.14 10.66 13.69
C ALA A 90 6.39 10.23 12.42
N LEU A 91 6.54 11.01 11.33
CA LEU A 91 5.95 10.67 10.04
C LEU A 91 6.57 9.39 9.47
N TYR A 92 7.90 9.29 9.48
CA TYR A 92 8.61 8.12 8.95
C TYR A 92 8.17 6.82 9.63
N ASN A 93 8.03 6.82 10.96
CA ASN A 93 7.59 5.63 11.70
C ASN A 93 6.21 5.14 11.27
N ASN A 94 5.30 6.05 10.92
CA ASN A 94 3.98 5.69 10.39
C ASN A 94 4.05 5.09 8.98
N THR A 95 5.12 5.35 8.23
CA THR A 95 5.29 4.81 6.87
C THR A 95 5.86 3.40 6.84
N VAL A 96 6.61 2.99 7.87
CA VAL A 96 7.32 1.70 7.90
C VAL A 96 6.40 0.50 7.61
N PRO A 97 5.21 0.37 8.23
CA PRO A 97 4.31 -0.76 7.95
C PRO A 97 3.80 -0.80 6.51
N PHE A 98 3.72 0.36 5.84
CA PHE A 98 3.23 0.49 4.47
C PHE A 98 4.34 0.24 3.44
N LEU A 99 5.55 0.70 3.73
CA LEU A 99 6.69 0.58 2.83
C LEU A 99 7.35 -0.81 2.91
N MET A 100 7.22 -1.49 4.06
CA MET A 100 7.76 -2.83 4.28
C MET A 100 6.67 -3.79 4.78
N PRO A 101 5.75 -4.23 3.90
CA PRO A 101 4.70 -5.20 4.28
C PRO A 101 5.28 -6.56 4.70
N PHE A 102 6.46 -6.91 4.17
CA PHE A 102 7.22 -8.10 4.56
C PHE A 102 8.60 -7.67 5.06
N PRO A 103 8.74 -7.34 6.35
CA PRO A 103 10.00 -6.83 6.90
C PRO A 103 11.11 -7.89 6.92
N THR A 104 10.78 -9.17 6.67
CA THR A 104 11.76 -10.26 6.55
C THR A 104 11.46 -11.13 5.33
N ALA A 105 12.51 -11.75 4.76
CA ALA A 105 12.37 -12.75 3.71
C ALA A 105 11.48 -13.92 4.15
N TYR A 106 11.55 -14.33 5.41
CA TYR A 106 10.68 -15.36 5.98
C TYR A 106 9.19 -14.97 5.92
N LEU A 107 8.83 -13.74 6.30
CA LEU A 107 7.44 -13.27 6.23
C LEU A 107 6.97 -13.15 4.78
N CYS A 108 7.85 -12.75 3.87
CA CYS A 108 7.61 -12.72 2.44
C CYS A 108 7.31 -14.13 1.90
N GLU A 109 8.20 -15.09 2.16
CA GLU A 109 8.07 -16.50 1.77
C GLU A 109 6.82 -17.15 2.37
N THR A 110 6.52 -16.87 3.64
CA THR A 110 5.33 -17.36 4.34
C THR A 110 4.06 -16.79 3.70
N GLY A 111 4.03 -15.49 3.44
CA GLY A 111 2.91 -14.82 2.77
C GLY A 111 2.66 -15.37 1.37
N PHE A 112 3.72 -15.52 0.56
CA PHE A 112 3.63 -16.14 -0.76
C PHE A 112 3.21 -17.62 -0.70
N SER A 113 3.68 -18.38 0.29
CA SER A 113 3.29 -19.78 0.46
C SER A 113 1.82 -19.92 0.84
N ALA A 114 1.30 -19.04 1.71
CA ALA A 114 -0.13 -18.97 2.04
C ALA A 114 -0.97 -18.64 0.80
N LEU A 115 -0.53 -17.67 0.00
CA LEU A 115 -1.18 -17.30 -1.26
C LEU A 115 -1.23 -18.47 -2.25
N LEU A 116 -0.10 -19.14 -2.47
CA LEU A 116 0.00 -20.30 -3.36
C LEU A 116 -0.88 -21.45 -2.86
N SER A 117 -0.97 -21.64 -1.55
CA SER A 117 -1.84 -22.64 -0.94
C SER A 117 -3.32 -22.30 -1.17
N ALA A 118 -3.74 -21.05 -0.94
CA ALA A 118 -5.11 -20.60 -1.20
C ALA A 118 -5.51 -20.76 -2.68
N ILE A 119 -4.60 -20.43 -3.61
CA ILE A 119 -4.81 -20.64 -5.06
C ILE A 119 -4.83 -22.14 -5.40
N GLY A 120 -4.02 -22.96 -4.74
CA GLY A 120 -3.96 -24.41 -4.93
C GLY A 120 -5.19 -25.17 -4.42
N TYR A 121 -5.81 -24.73 -3.32
CA TYR A 121 -7.01 -25.35 -2.75
C TYR A 121 -8.24 -25.24 -3.66
N VAL A 122 -8.35 -24.17 -4.48
CA VAL A 122 -9.46 -23.99 -5.44
C VAL A 122 -9.43 -25.03 -6.58
N LYS A 123 -8.33 -25.78 -6.76
CA LYS A 123 -8.25 -26.87 -7.76
C LYS A 123 -8.73 -28.24 -7.26
N ASN A 124 -9.04 -28.39 -5.97
CA ASN A 124 -9.40 -29.69 -5.36
C ASN A 124 -10.85 -29.75 -4.84
N VAL A 125 -11.72 -28.84 -5.27
CA VAL A 125 -13.18 -28.88 -5.07
C VAL A 125 -13.84 -28.81 -6.44
#